data_AF-A0A954R605-F1
#
_entry.id   AF-A0A954R605-F1
#
_cell.length_a   1.000
_cell.length_b   1.000
_cell.length_c   1.000
_cell.angle_alpha   90.00
_cell.angle_beta   90.00
_cell.angle_gamma   90.00
#
_symmetry.space_group_name_H-M   'P 1'
#
loop_
_entity.id
_entity.type
_entity.pdbx_description
1 polymer ?
#
loop_
_entity_poly.entity_id
_entity_poly.type
_entity_poly.pdbx_seq_one_letter_code
_entity_poly.pdbx_strand_id
1 'polypeptide(L)'
;SLHASVAGEQLTVLARFHRGGSALVSIASTDSPAKARHECIVWGQLGTLHWVDGAAGGGVSSDRNAAPLADDDELTNRIRTAIVGPSESSADELTLSAAPFPAREQPEQFAFAPCQPPYGVLLVAGDHTHQPGYAEAFLADGRAKLVAVADEADASDRRHELNERFAKRLGIPYVRDLNQAISDPAVQIVCVCAEPMRRGRIIAAAARQGNHLYLDKPLAGSQSDARLIADAARTHRVASHMFSQVNWSPAADAREAVRSGRLGQLSAIHCDLCFAKGIPGTADLAQARRESATPDCFELPDAKRELTNVGVYCVTFLLWLMQRPVRRVWATTGNYFFAEHQHHDMEDFGQMLLEFDGGVTASVTAGRTGWQSHPGFGLNRIYMVGSQGQAVFDSCQSRLECWGHSSNWTPPARDPEDPMGMWMPLPDSPYRAAAKQAWRAAASMAWAEDVKHFLDRLQAGQPSEVPSELAAAATHILFAAYRSAATGQPVRLVGDE
;
A
#
# COMPACT_ATOMS: atom_id res chain seq x y z
N SER A 1 -4.00 7.36 23.58
CA SER A 1 -4.18 8.63 22.86
C SER A 1 -5.30 8.47 21.85
N LEU A 2 -5.99 9.55 21.51
CA LEU A 2 -7.03 9.60 20.50
C LEU A 2 -6.67 10.71 19.52
N HIS A 3 -6.66 10.41 18.23
CA HIS A 3 -6.44 11.37 17.16
C HIS A 3 -7.60 11.31 16.20
N ALA A 4 -8.26 12.43 15.98
CA ALA A 4 -9.39 12.54 15.07
C ALA A 4 -9.02 13.42 13.88
N SER A 5 -9.49 13.04 12.70
CA SER A 5 -9.47 13.88 11.51
C SER A 5 -10.87 13.97 10.93
N VAL A 6 -11.24 15.17 10.47
CA VAL A 6 -12.53 15.47 9.86
C VAL A 6 -12.29 15.93 8.42
N ALA A 7 -12.88 15.24 7.46
CA ALA A 7 -12.86 15.62 6.04
C ALA A 7 -14.28 15.55 5.47
N GLY A 8 -14.89 16.70 5.20
CA GLY A 8 -16.31 16.77 4.84
C GLY A 8 -17.20 16.21 5.95
N GLU A 9 -18.08 15.27 5.61
CA GLU A 9 -18.99 14.59 6.56
C GLU A 9 -18.37 13.36 7.25
N GLN A 10 -17.07 13.13 7.07
CA GLN A 10 -16.38 11.95 7.57
C GLN A 10 -15.46 12.27 8.74
N LEU A 11 -15.56 11.46 9.79
CA LEU A 11 -14.74 11.48 11.00
C LEU A 11 -13.94 10.18 11.10
N THR A 12 -12.61 10.27 11.05
CA THR A 12 -11.71 9.14 11.26
C THR A 12 -10.97 9.31 12.58
N VAL A 13 -11.01 8.31 13.46
CA VAL A 13 -10.36 8.30 14.78
C VAL A 13 -9.36 7.15 14.87
N LEU A 14 -8.10 7.49 15.12
CA LEU A 14 -7.07 6.53 15.50
C LEU A 14 -6.90 6.57 17.03
N ALA A 15 -7.17 5.45 17.69
CA ALA A 15 -7.06 5.28 19.13
C ALA A 15 -5.89 4.35 19.48
N ARG A 16 -5.07 4.73 20.48
CA ARG A 16 -4.05 3.88 21.12
C ARG A 16 -4.40 3.68 22.59
N PHE A 17 -4.49 2.43 23.02
CA PHE A 17 -4.85 2.04 24.39
C PHE A 17 -3.62 1.83 25.27
N HIS A 18 -3.79 1.95 26.59
CA HIS A 18 -2.70 1.90 27.57
C HIS A 18 -1.91 0.58 27.62
N ARG A 19 -2.48 -0.52 27.10
CA ARG A 19 -1.82 -1.84 26.97
C ARG A 19 -1.36 -2.16 25.56
N GLY A 20 -1.13 -1.15 24.72
CA GLY A 20 -0.51 -1.33 23.40
C GLY A 20 -1.47 -1.66 22.26
N GLY A 21 -2.76 -1.92 22.51
CA GLY A 21 -3.74 -2.08 21.43
C GLY A 21 -3.99 -0.77 20.67
N SER A 22 -4.37 -0.89 19.40
CA SER A 22 -4.79 0.23 18.56
C SER A 22 -6.15 -0.08 17.90
N ALA A 23 -6.97 0.95 17.72
CA ALA A 23 -8.20 0.86 16.95
C ALA A 23 -8.29 2.01 15.97
N LEU A 24 -8.76 1.73 14.76
CA LEU A 24 -9.11 2.74 13.78
C LEU A 24 -10.63 2.68 13.60
N VAL A 25 -11.30 3.79 13.89
CA VAL A 25 -12.76 3.93 13.74
C VAL A 25 -13.03 5.01 12.70
N SER A 26 -13.75 4.68 11.64
CA SER A 26 -14.12 5.64 10.59
C SER A 26 -15.64 5.73 10.52
N ILE A 27 -16.17 6.93 10.63
CA ILE A 27 -17.61 7.22 10.59
C ILE A 27 -17.84 8.20 9.44
N ALA A 28 -18.53 7.76 8.39
CA ALA A 28 -19.03 8.66 7.35
C ALA A 28 -20.50 8.99 7.65
N SER A 29 -20.77 10.25 8.03
CA SER A 29 -22.13 10.76 8.03
C SER A 29 -22.56 10.99 6.59
N THR A 30 -23.82 10.69 6.28
CA THR A 30 -24.49 11.26 5.12
C THR A 30 -25.55 12.23 5.65
N ASP A 31 -26.06 13.14 4.83
CA ASP A 31 -27.13 14.13 5.15
C ASP A 31 -28.39 13.57 5.86
N SER A 32 -28.49 12.25 6.08
CA SER A 32 -29.56 11.61 6.86
C SER A 32 -28.99 10.67 7.94
N PRO A 33 -29.30 10.90 9.24
CA PRO A 33 -28.87 10.03 10.35
C PRO A 33 -29.27 8.55 10.20
N ALA A 34 -30.31 8.25 9.42
CA ALA A 34 -30.79 6.89 9.15
C ALA A 34 -29.99 6.15 8.06
N LYS A 35 -28.96 6.79 7.47
CA LYS A 35 -28.12 6.24 6.39
C LYS A 35 -26.62 6.25 6.71
N ALA A 36 -26.23 6.65 7.92
CA ALA A 36 -24.86 6.55 8.37
C ALA A 36 -24.43 5.08 8.37
N ARG A 37 -23.32 4.76 7.71
CA ARG A 37 -22.72 3.43 7.80
C ARG A 37 -21.62 3.46 8.83
N HIS A 38 -21.78 2.64 9.86
CA HIS A 38 -20.75 2.40 10.85
C HIS A 38 -19.90 1.22 10.38
N GLU A 39 -18.60 1.44 10.22
CA GLU A 39 -17.63 0.38 9.99
C GLU A 39 -16.66 0.32 11.18
N CYS A 40 -16.55 -0.87 11.77
CA CYS A 40 -15.62 -1.15 12.86
C CYS A 40 -14.75 -2.34 12.48
N ILE A 41 -13.43 -2.15 12.53
CA ILE A 41 -12.44 -3.22 12.36
C ILE A 41 -11.63 -3.32 13.65
N VAL A 42 -11.72 -4.47 14.31
CA VAL A 42 -10.97 -4.78 15.52
C VAL A 42 -9.94 -5.86 15.22
N TRP A 43 -8.68 -5.56 15.50
CA TRP A 43 -7.56 -6.48 15.32
C TRP A 43 -7.27 -7.19 16.65
N GLY A 44 -7.23 -8.51 16.61
CA GLY A 44 -6.83 -9.36 17.74
C GLY A 44 -5.68 -10.29 17.35
N GLN A 45 -4.93 -10.75 18.35
CA GLN A 45 -3.77 -11.62 18.15
C GLN A 45 -4.09 -12.94 17.42
N LEU A 46 -5.34 -13.40 17.49
CA LEU A 46 -5.79 -14.65 16.87
C LEU A 46 -6.65 -14.42 15.61
N GLY A 47 -6.90 -13.17 15.22
CA GLY A 47 -7.75 -12.87 14.07
C GLY A 47 -8.32 -11.45 14.07
N THR A 48 -9.12 -11.15 13.05
CA THR A 48 -9.72 -9.83 12.84
C THR A 48 -11.24 -9.90 12.89
N LEU A 49 -11.86 -9.02 13.67
CA LEU A 49 -13.31 -8.81 13.64
C LEU A 49 -13.60 -7.62 12.69
N HIS A 50 -14.45 -7.86 11.71
CA HIS A 50 -14.96 -6.81 10.82
C HIS A 50 -16.47 -6.74 10.94
N TRP A 51 -16.99 -5.56 11.28
CA TRP A 51 -18.42 -5.31 11.40
C TRP A 51 -18.82 -4.08 10.59
N VAL A 52 -19.92 -4.22 9.84
CA VAL A 52 -20.53 -3.16 9.03
C VAL A 52 -22.03 -3.20 9.28
N ASP A 53 -22.60 -2.05 9.66
CA ASP A 53 -24.03 -1.91 9.90
C ASP A 53 -24.86 -2.16 8.61
N GLY A 54 -25.94 -2.95 8.73
CA GLY A 54 -26.85 -3.30 7.63
C GLY A 54 -26.41 -4.38 6.64
N ALA A 55 -25.25 -5.03 6.83
CA ALA A 55 -24.82 -6.15 5.99
C ALA A 55 -25.44 -7.48 6.45
N ALA A 56 -26.31 -8.08 5.64
CA ALA A 56 -26.70 -9.49 5.83
C ALA A 56 -25.46 -10.38 5.54
N GLY A 57 -24.87 -10.93 6.59
CA GLY A 57 -23.71 -11.83 6.47
C GLY A 57 -22.36 -11.22 6.88
N GLY A 58 -22.32 -10.45 7.98
CA GLY A 58 -21.06 -10.22 8.70
C GLY A 58 -20.45 -11.56 9.11
N GLY A 59 -19.44 -12.02 8.36
CA GLY A 59 -18.76 -13.28 8.60
C GLY A 59 -17.75 -13.13 9.73
N VAL A 60 -17.99 -13.82 10.84
CA VAL A 60 -17.00 -14.05 11.89
C VAL A 60 -16.06 -15.16 11.40
N SER A 61 -14.82 -14.84 11.04
CA SER A 61 -13.76 -15.85 10.99
C SER A 61 -13.18 -16.03 12.39
N SER A 62 -13.94 -16.73 13.24
CA SER A 62 -13.40 -17.27 14.47
C SER A 62 -14.06 -18.61 14.72
N ASP A 63 -13.30 -19.70 14.64
CA ASP A 63 -13.65 -20.94 15.29
C ASP A 63 -13.60 -20.70 16.81
N ARG A 64 -14.70 -20.16 17.34
CA ARG A 64 -15.23 -20.33 18.70
C ARG A 64 -16.43 -19.40 18.89
N ASN A 65 -17.59 -20.03 19.03
CA ASN A 65 -18.88 -19.44 19.39
C ASN A 65 -18.76 -18.27 20.38
N ALA A 66 -19.00 -17.05 19.89
CA ALA A 66 -19.38 -15.92 20.74
C ALA A 66 -20.66 -15.30 20.14
N ALA A 67 -21.66 -15.09 20.99
CA ALA A 67 -22.91 -14.47 20.60
C ALA A 67 -22.68 -13.01 20.16
N PRO A 68 -23.46 -12.49 19.20
CA PRO A 68 -23.37 -11.08 18.80
C PRO A 68 -23.66 -10.16 20.00
N LEU A 69 -22.86 -9.10 20.13
CA LEU A 69 -23.14 -8.00 21.05
C LEU A 69 -24.39 -7.25 20.58
N ALA A 70 -25.28 -6.92 21.50
CA ALA A 70 -26.47 -6.12 21.23
C ALA A 70 -26.09 -4.69 20.81
N ASP A 71 -26.93 -4.06 19.99
CA ASP A 71 -26.89 -2.63 19.69
C ASP A 71 -26.93 -1.86 21.02
N ASP A 72 -25.81 -1.23 21.37
CA ASP A 72 -25.71 -0.41 22.58
C ASP A 72 -25.30 1.01 22.18
N ASP A 73 -26.30 1.90 22.14
CA ASP A 73 -26.19 3.34 21.92
C ASP A 73 -25.19 4.02 22.87
N GLU A 74 -24.82 3.37 23.97
CA GLU A 74 -23.86 3.88 24.96
C GLU A 74 -22.44 4.01 24.38
N LEU A 75 -21.96 3.04 23.59
CA LEU A 75 -20.60 3.09 23.03
C LEU A 75 -20.47 4.23 22.01
N THR A 76 -21.48 4.36 21.13
CA THR A 76 -21.57 5.42 20.12
C THR A 76 -21.62 6.80 20.76
N ASN A 77 -22.40 6.97 21.84
CA ASN A 77 -22.46 8.22 22.58
C ASN A 77 -21.15 8.53 23.32
N ARG A 78 -20.50 7.53 23.93
CA ARG A 78 -19.21 7.71 24.60
C ARG A 78 -18.09 8.11 23.64
N ILE A 79 -18.06 7.56 22.44
CA ILE A 79 -17.14 7.96 21.37
C ILE A 79 -17.42 9.43 20.97
N ARG A 80 -18.69 9.81 20.79
CA ARG A 80 -19.08 11.19 20.44
C ARG A 80 -18.69 12.20 21.53
N THR A 81 -18.95 11.90 22.80
CA THR A 81 -18.62 12.80 23.92
C THR A 81 -17.10 12.97 24.12
N ALA A 82 -16.31 11.93 23.85
CA ALA A 82 -14.85 12.00 23.92
C ALA A 82 -14.23 12.87 22.80
N ILE A 83 -14.95 13.11 21.70
CA ILE A 83 -14.45 13.78 20.49
C ILE A 83 -14.83 15.28 20.44
N VAL A 84 -15.93 15.68 21.08
CA VAL A 84 -16.48 17.07 21.00
C VAL A 84 -16.12 17.93 22.22
N GLY A 85 -15.42 17.40 23.22
CA GLY A 85 -14.92 18.20 24.34
C GLY A 85 -13.87 19.24 23.90
N PRO A 86 -13.80 20.42 24.54
CA PRO A 86 -12.83 21.45 24.16
C PRO A 86 -11.41 20.90 24.33
N SER A 87 -10.70 20.74 23.21
CA SER A 87 -9.30 20.33 23.23
C SER A 87 -8.45 21.51 23.71
N GLU A 88 -7.94 21.44 24.94
CA GLU A 88 -6.83 22.32 25.35
C GLU A 88 -5.59 21.99 24.52
N SER A 89 -4.93 23.05 24.05
CA SER A 89 -3.87 23.07 23.04
C SER A 89 -2.52 22.54 23.51
N SER A 90 -1.60 22.42 22.54
CA SER A 90 -0.14 22.43 22.66
C SER A 90 0.55 21.08 22.87
N ALA A 91 0.60 20.30 21.79
CA ALA A 91 1.77 19.47 21.55
C ALA A 91 2.52 20.07 20.35
N ASP A 92 3.81 20.38 20.53
CA ASP A 92 4.67 20.88 19.46
C ASP A 92 4.65 19.88 18.29
N GLU A 93 4.03 20.25 17.16
CA GLU A 93 3.99 19.41 15.97
C GLU A 93 5.41 19.24 15.42
N LEU A 94 5.81 17.99 15.16
CA LEU A 94 7.12 17.70 14.61
C LEU A 94 7.14 18.06 13.12
N THR A 95 8.18 18.77 12.68
CA THR A 95 8.36 19.13 11.26
C THR A 95 9.45 18.27 10.62
N LEU A 96 9.17 17.76 9.42
CA LEU A 96 10.11 17.07 8.54
C LEU A 96 10.11 17.74 7.15
N SER A 97 11.30 17.96 6.57
CA SER A 97 11.41 18.40 5.16
C SER A 97 10.88 17.31 4.25
N ALA A 98 9.84 17.63 3.48
CA ALA A 98 9.23 16.76 2.48
C ALA A 98 10.25 16.39 1.41
N ALA A 99 10.15 15.16 0.90
CA ALA A 99 10.81 14.85 -0.36
C ALA A 99 10.06 15.62 -1.46
N PRO A 100 10.76 16.11 -2.52
CA PRO A 100 10.10 16.71 -3.66
C PRO A 100 9.01 15.77 -4.17
N PHE A 101 7.76 16.25 -4.21
CA PHE A 101 6.67 15.47 -4.77
C PHE A 101 6.67 15.70 -6.29
N PRO A 102 6.76 14.65 -7.11
CA PRO A 102 6.76 14.82 -8.56
C PRO A 102 5.36 15.25 -9.00
N ALA A 103 5.13 16.56 -9.14
CA ALA A 103 3.95 17.05 -9.83
C ALA A 103 4.04 16.58 -11.28
N ARG A 104 3.04 15.81 -11.75
CA ARG A 104 3.00 15.26 -13.13
C ARG A 104 3.00 16.33 -14.23
N GLU A 105 2.99 17.60 -13.89
CA GLU A 105 2.94 18.74 -14.80
C GLU A 105 4.26 19.02 -15.53
N GLN A 106 5.34 18.26 -15.27
CA GLN A 106 6.65 18.42 -15.94
C GLN A 106 7.28 17.09 -16.39
N PRO A 107 6.62 16.31 -17.28
CA PRO A 107 7.09 14.99 -17.70
C PRO A 107 8.45 15.02 -18.41
N GLU A 108 8.80 16.12 -19.07
CA GLU A 108 10.10 16.34 -19.71
C GLU A 108 11.29 16.31 -18.74
N GLN A 109 11.09 16.60 -17.45
CA GLN A 109 12.16 16.55 -16.45
C GLN A 109 12.60 15.13 -16.12
N PHE A 110 11.73 14.16 -16.38
CA PHE A 110 11.93 12.73 -16.10
C PHE A 110 12.05 11.91 -17.38
N ALA A 111 12.12 12.59 -18.53
CA ALA A 111 12.32 11.95 -19.81
C ALA A 111 13.76 11.44 -19.93
N PHE A 112 13.88 10.26 -20.53
CA PHE A 112 15.15 9.60 -20.82
C PHE A 112 15.16 9.18 -22.28
N ALA A 113 16.35 8.92 -22.83
CA ALA A 113 16.47 8.47 -24.20
C ALA A 113 15.78 7.10 -24.37
N PRO A 114 14.89 6.91 -25.38
CA PRO A 114 14.29 5.61 -25.64
C PRO A 114 15.36 4.52 -25.82
N CYS A 115 15.18 3.39 -25.14
CA CYS A 115 16.05 2.22 -25.28
C CYS A 115 15.36 1.16 -26.14
N GLN A 116 16.08 0.53 -27.07
CA GLN A 116 15.50 -0.50 -27.94
C GLN A 116 15.88 -1.91 -27.46
N PRO A 117 14.97 -2.90 -27.56
CA PRO A 117 15.27 -4.28 -27.22
C PRO A 117 16.25 -4.93 -28.23
N PRO A 118 16.96 -6.01 -27.84
CA PRO A 118 16.82 -6.73 -26.58
C PRO A 118 17.50 -6.03 -25.40
N TYR A 119 16.85 -6.06 -24.24
CA TYR A 119 17.36 -5.48 -23.00
C TYR A 119 18.15 -6.51 -22.19
N GLY A 120 19.41 -6.23 -21.89
CA GLY A 120 20.21 -6.98 -20.94
C GLY A 120 19.94 -6.53 -19.50
N VAL A 121 19.61 -7.49 -18.64
CA VAL A 121 19.22 -7.27 -17.25
C VAL A 121 20.26 -7.88 -16.32
N LEU A 122 20.83 -7.06 -15.45
CA LEU A 122 21.64 -7.49 -14.32
C LEU A 122 20.76 -7.68 -13.09
N LEU A 123 20.86 -8.83 -12.43
CA LEU A 123 20.11 -9.13 -11.21
C LEU A 123 21.01 -8.93 -9.99
N VAL A 124 20.64 -8.04 -9.06
CA VAL A 124 21.42 -7.72 -7.86
C VAL A 124 20.78 -8.32 -6.62
N ALA A 125 21.56 -9.12 -5.87
CA ALA A 125 21.11 -9.97 -4.76
C ALA A 125 20.09 -11.06 -5.17
N GLY A 126 20.60 -12.08 -5.85
CA GLY A 126 19.89 -13.31 -6.24
C GLY A 126 19.37 -14.16 -5.08
N ASP A 127 18.31 -14.93 -5.35
CA ASP A 127 17.53 -15.72 -4.38
C ASP A 127 17.12 -14.94 -3.12
N HIS A 128 16.92 -13.62 -3.26
CA HIS A 128 16.44 -12.74 -2.21
C HIS A 128 15.07 -12.18 -2.58
N THR A 129 14.14 -12.21 -1.61
CA THR A 129 12.83 -11.55 -1.70
C THR A 129 12.08 -11.87 -3.00
N HIS A 130 11.87 -10.89 -3.88
CA HIS A 130 11.15 -11.03 -5.15
C HIS A 130 12.04 -11.29 -6.37
N GLN A 131 13.37 -11.33 -6.22
CA GLN A 131 14.31 -11.45 -7.33
C GLN A 131 14.03 -12.64 -8.27
N PRO A 132 13.66 -13.84 -7.77
CA PRO A 132 13.24 -14.95 -8.63
C PRO A 132 12.02 -14.62 -9.49
N GLY A 133 11.00 -13.99 -8.90
CA GLY A 133 9.78 -13.60 -9.62
C GLY A 133 10.04 -12.53 -10.68
N TYR A 134 10.92 -11.56 -10.40
CA TYR A 134 11.32 -10.57 -11.40
C TYR A 134 12.12 -11.20 -12.54
N ALA A 135 13.04 -12.11 -12.25
CA ALA A 135 13.80 -12.81 -13.28
C ALA A 135 12.88 -13.59 -14.22
N GLU A 136 11.90 -14.32 -13.68
CA GLU A 136 10.87 -15.02 -14.45
C GLU A 136 10.02 -14.04 -15.28
N ALA A 137 9.62 -12.91 -14.70
CA ALA A 137 8.84 -11.88 -15.40
C ALA A 137 9.60 -11.23 -16.56
N PHE A 138 10.90 -10.92 -16.41
CA PHE A 138 11.74 -10.41 -17.49
C PHE A 138 11.89 -11.43 -18.62
N LEU A 139 12.12 -12.70 -18.29
CA LEU A 139 12.21 -13.78 -19.29
C LEU A 139 10.89 -13.99 -20.03
N ALA A 140 9.75 -13.87 -19.34
CA ALA A 140 8.42 -14.09 -19.90
C ALA A 140 8.01 -13.04 -20.95
N ASP A 141 8.48 -11.79 -20.84
CA ASP A 141 8.14 -10.72 -21.80
C ASP A 141 8.83 -10.91 -23.18
N GLY A 142 9.98 -11.58 -23.22
CA GLY A 142 10.71 -11.89 -24.46
C GLY A 142 11.54 -10.75 -25.05
N ARG A 143 11.37 -9.50 -24.61
CA ARG A 143 12.26 -8.37 -24.98
C ARG A 143 13.52 -8.28 -24.13
N ALA A 144 13.60 -9.01 -23.02
CA ALA A 144 14.72 -8.97 -22.10
C ALA A 144 15.54 -10.27 -22.08
N LYS A 145 16.81 -10.17 -21.71
CA LYS A 145 17.74 -11.27 -21.47
C LYS A 145 18.46 -11.02 -20.15
N LEU A 146 18.62 -12.07 -19.36
CA LEU A 146 19.38 -11.99 -18.12
C LEU A 146 20.88 -12.10 -18.44
N VAL A 147 21.68 -11.12 -18.00
CA VAL A 147 23.12 -11.06 -18.29
C VAL A 147 23.91 -11.80 -17.23
N ALA A 148 23.69 -11.45 -15.96
CA ALA A 148 24.36 -12.05 -14.82
C ALA A 148 23.52 -11.86 -13.54
N VAL A 149 23.87 -12.62 -12.51
CA VAL A 149 23.61 -12.23 -11.12
C VAL A 149 24.88 -11.55 -10.61
N ALA A 150 24.74 -10.47 -9.84
CA ALA A 150 25.88 -9.82 -9.18
C ALA A 150 25.54 -9.38 -7.76
N ASP A 151 26.58 -9.11 -6.99
CA ASP A 151 26.46 -8.54 -5.66
C ASP A 151 27.75 -7.79 -5.27
N GLU A 152 27.69 -6.97 -4.22
CA GLU A 152 28.87 -6.29 -3.70
C GLU A 152 29.91 -7.33 -3.21
N ALA A 153 31.19 -7.04 -3.39
CA ALA A 153 32.28 -7.96 -3.05
C ALA A 153 32.39 -8.25 -1.55
N ASP A 154 31.84 -7.37 -0.70
CA ASP A 154 31.79 -7.47 0.75
C ASP A 154 30.45 -8.02 1.27
N ALA A 155 29.58 -8.52 0.40
CA ALA A 155 28.37 -9.23 0.82
C ALA A 155 28.73 -10.50 1.63
N SER A 156 27.83 -10.94 2.52
CA SER A 156 28.09 -12.13 3.33
C SER A 156 28.30 -13.39 2.46
N ASP A 157 29.07 -14.37 2.95
CA ASP A 157 29.27 -15.66 2.26
C ASP A 157 27.94 -16.35 1.93
N ARG A 158 27.00 -16.35 2.87
CA ARG A 158 25.64 -16.85 2.65
C ARG A 158 24.95 -16.16 1.47
N ARG A 159 25.13 -14.85 1.32
CA ARG A 159 24.57 -14.08 0.20
C ARG A 159 25.24 -14.47 -1.11
N HIS A 160 26.57 -14.58 -1.14
CA HIS A 160 27.32 -15.08 -2.31
C HIS A 160 26.87 -16.49 -2.72
N GLU A 161 26.67 -17.42 -1.78
CA GLU A 161 26.17 -18.77 -2.05
C GLU A 161 24.76 -18.78 -2.66
N LEU A 162 23.85 -17.94 -2.14
CA LEU A 162 22.50 -17.78 -2.69
C LEU A 162 22.54 -17.23 -4.11
N ASN A 163 23.41 -16.24 -4.38
CA ASN A 163 23.61 -15.67 -5.70
C ASN A 163 24.13 -16.71 -6.70
N GLU A 164 25.15 -17.48 -6.33
CA GLU A 164 25.74 -18.54 -7.17
C GLU A 164 24.72 -19.62 -7.51
N ARG A 165 23.93 -20.06 -6.51
CA ARG A 165 22.85 -21.03 -6.72
C ARG A 165 21.78 -20.51 -7.68
N PHE A 166 21.38 -19.26 -7.53
CA PHE A 166 20.38 -18.65 -8.37
C PHE A 166 20.88 -18.44 -9.81
N ALA A 167 22.11 -17.95 -9.97
CA ALA A 167 22.76 -17.82 -11.28
C ALA A 167 22.84 -19.18 -12.00
N LYS A 168 23.24 -20.24 -11.28
CA LYS A 168 23.28 -21.62 -11.80
C LYS A 168 21.90 -22.12 -12.23
N ARG A 169 20.84 -21.84 -11.45
CA ARG A 169 19.44 -22.17 -11.82
C ARG A 169 19.01 -21.50 -13.13
N LEU A 170 19.45 -20.27 -13.35
CA LEU A 170 19.13 -19.49 -14.54
C LEU A 170 20.06 -19.77 -15.73
N GLY A 171 21.17 -20.48 -15.52
CA GLY A 171 22.17 -20.75 -16.56
C GLY A 171 22.97 -19.51 -16.98
N ILE A 172 23.14 -18.54 -16.08
CA ILE A 172 23.87 -17.27 -16.31
C ILE A 172 25.07 -17.15 -15.34
N PRO A 173 26.08 -16.31 -15.65
CA PRO A 173 27.22 -16.12 -14.75
C PRO A 173 26.83 -15.41 -13.44
N TYR A 174 27.62 -15.69 -12.39
CA TYR A 174 27.65 -14.90 -11.17
C TYR A 174 28.91 -14.03 -11.14
N VAL A 175 28.75 -12.72 -10.88
CA VAL A 175 29.86 -11.75 -10.79
C VAL A 175 29.93 -11.21 -9.36
N ARG A 176 31.06 -11.45 -8.67
CA ARG A 176 31.28 -11.00 -7.28
C ARG A 176 31.63 -9.52 -7.15
N ASP A 177 32.04 -8.87 -8.24
CA ASP A 177 32.28 -7.43 -8.29
C ASP A 177 31.09 -6.73 -8.96
N LEU A 178 30.21 -6.14 -8.14
CA LEU A 178 29.05 -5.42 -8.62
C LEU A 178 29.41 -4.27 -9.57
N ASN A 179 30.49 -3.53 -9.32
CA ASN A 179 30.86 -2.39 -10.17
C ASN A 179 31.30 -2.87 -11.55
N GLN A 180 32.05 -3.97 -11.60
CA GLN A 180 32.39 -4.62 -12.87
C GLN A 180 31.12 -5.03 -13.64
N ALA A 181 30.15 -5.64 -12.96
CA ALA A 181 28.93 -6.11 -13.58
C ALA A 181 28.02 -4.97 -14.10
N ILE A 182 27.90 -3.88 -13.33
CA ILE A 182 27.12 -2.69 -13.70
C ILE A 182 27.72 -2.01 -14.94
N SER A 183 29.05 -1.97 -15.06
CA SER A 183 29.76 -1.36 -16.19
C SER A 183 29.84 -2.25 -17.44
N ASP A 184 29.29 -3.46 -17.42
CA ASP A 184 29.24 -4.32 -18.61
C ASP A 184 28.33 -3.67 -19.68
N PRO A 185 28.82 -3.42 -20.91
CA PRO A 185 28.01 -2.82 -21.97
C PRO A 185 26.80 -3.66 -22.39
N ALA A 186 26.76 -4.94 -22.03
CA ALA A 186 25.58 -5.80 -22.23
C ALA A 186 24.46 -5.52 -21.20
N VAL A 187 24.70 -4.73 -20.15
CA VAL A 187 23.71 -4.41 -19.10
C VAL A 187 23.08 -3.06 -19.37
N GLN A 188 21.80 -3.05 -19.76
CA GLN A 188 21.00 -1.82 -19.87
C GLN A 188 20.10 -1.58 -18.65
N ILE A 189 19.66 -2.65 -17.98
CA ILE A 189 18.75 -2.59 -16.82
C ILE A 189 19.44 -3.25 -15.63
N VAL A 190 19.40 -2.60 -14.46
CA VAL A 190 19.76 -3.18 -13.18
C VAL A 190 18.50 -3.42 -12.36
N CYS A 191 18.21 -4.69 -12.09
CA CYS A 191 17.12 -5.14 -11.24
C CYS A 191 17.65 -5.34 -9.80
N VAL A 192 17.19 -4.54 -8.85
CA VAL A 192 17.76 -4.49 -7.49
C VAL A 192 16.79 -5.02 -6.46
N CYS A 193 17.13 -6.18 -5.87
CA CYS A 193 16.42 -6.76 -4.72
C CYS A 193 17.23 -6.77 -3.42
N ALA A 194 18.44 -6.19 -3.41
CA ALA A 194 19.32 -6.13 -2.23
C ALA A 194 18.61 -5.64 -0.96
N GLU A 195 19.14 -5.93 0.22
CA GLU A 195 18.56 -5.48 1.49
C GLU A 195 18.41 -3.94 1.49
N PRO A 196 17.33 -3.36 2.08
CA PRO A 196 17.05 -1.94 1.83
C PRO A 196 18.18 -0.99 2.32
N MET A 197 19.06 -1.44 3.22
CA MET A 197 20.17 -0.64 3.77
C MET A 197 21.30 -0.47 2.76
N ARG A 198 21.34 -1.33 1.74
CA ARG A 198 22.37 -1.35 0.68
C ARG A 198 21.88 -0.68 -0.60
N ARG A 199 20.56 -0.55 -0.75
CA ARG A 199 19.90 -0.03 -1.97
C ARG A 199 20.38 1.36 -2.35
N GLY A 200 20.53 2.28 -1.40
CA GLY A 200 20.97 3.66 -1.66
C GLY A 200 22.22 3.75 -2.52
N ARG A 201 23.31 3.12 -2.05
CA ARG A 201 24.60 3.13 -2.76
C ARG A 201 24.60 2.29 -4.03
N ILE A 202 23.95 1.12 -4.03
CA ILE A 202 23.88 0.20 -5.19
C ILE A 202 23.14 0.87 -6.35
N ILE A 203 21.94 1.40 -6.09
CA ILE A 203 21.07 1.99 -7.10
C ILE A 203 21.68 3.29 -7.64
N ALA A 204 22.24 4.13 -6.76
CA ALA A 204 22.91 5.35 -7.20
C ALA A 204 24.15 5.06 -8.07
N ALA A 205 24.88 3.98 -7.79
CA ALA A 205 26.00 3.56 -8.64
C ALA A 205 25.53 3.12 -10.04
N ALA A 206 24.46 2.32 -10.12
CA ALA A 206 23.86 1.92 -11.40
C ALA A 206 23.33 3.12 -12.20
N ALA A 207 22.64 4.05 -11.55
CA ALA A 207 22.16 5.27 -12.20
C ALA A 207 23.31 6.10 -12.79
N ARG A 208 24.42 6.26 -12.06
CA ARG A 208 25.61 7.00 -12.52
C ARG A 208 26.27 6.41 -13.75
N GLN A 209 26.19 5.09 -13.91
CA GLN A 209 26.68 4.36 -15.08
C GLN A 209 25.69 4.41 -16.26
N GLY A 210 24.52 5.03 -16.07
CA GLY A 210 23.50 5.19 -17.10
C GLY A 210 22.57 3.98 -17.25
N ASN A 211 22.60 3.02 -16.32
CA ASN A 211 21.68 1.89 -16.38
C ASN A 211 20.28 2.29 -15.90
N HIS A 212 19.26 1.74 -16.55
CA HIS A 212 17.87 1.85 -16.14
C HIS A 212 17.59 0.97 -14.92
N LEU A 213 16.62 1.36 -14.10
CA LEU A 213 16.46 0.84 -12.75
C LEU A 213 15.09 0.16 -12.58
N TYR A 214 15.09 -1.13 -12.24
CA TYR A 214 13.91 -1.85 -11.76
C TYR A 214 14.13 -2.24 -10.29
N LEU A 215 13.35 -1.67 -9.38
CA LEU A 215 13.66 -1.59 -7.96
C LEU A 215 12.63 -2.36 -7.14
N ASP A 216 13.07 -3.20 -6.22
CA ASP A 216 12.17 -3.77 -5.22
C ASP A 216 11.75 -2.73 -4.18
N LYS A 217 10.67 -3.01 -3.45
CA LYS A 217 10.18 -2.22 -2.32
C LYS A 217 10.73 -2.74 -0.97
N PRO A 218 10.72 -1.94 0.10
CA PRO A 218 10.69 -0.47 0.09
C PRO A 218 11.95 0.11 -0.58
N LEU A 219 11.88 1.34 -1.11
CA LEU A 219 12.97 1.90 -1.93
C LEU A 219 14.34 1.88 -1.22
N ALA A 220 14.38 2.28 0.04
CA ALA A 220 15.61 2.37 0.82
C ALA A 220 15.37 2.26 2.34
N GLY A 221 16.45 1.98 3.07
CA GLY A 221 16.50 1.95 4.53
C GLY A 221 16.70 3.30 5.21
N SER A 222 16.75 4.39 4.46
CA SER A 222 16.85 5.74 5.01
C SER A 222 16.25 6.79 4.07
N GLN A 223 15.85 7.93 4.63
CA GLN A 223 15.39 9.06 3.81
C GLN A 223 16.51 9.63 2.93
N SER A 224 17.74 9.68 3.45
CA SER A 224 18.90 10.14 2.70
C SER A 224 19.20 9.25 1.50
N ASP A 225 19.11 7.93 1.65
CA ASP A 225 19.30 6.99 0.55
C ASP A 225 18.17 7.08 -0.47
N ALA A 226 16.92 7.24 -0.03
CA ALA A 226 15.79 7.44 -0.93
C ALA A 226 15.95 8.72 -1.78
N ARG A 227 16.38 9.84 -1.16
CA ARG A 227 16.71 11.08 -1.87
C ARG A 227 17.88 10.89 -2.84
N LEU A 228 18.96 10.22 -2.39
CA LEU A 228 20.12 9.91 -3.22
C LEU A 228 19.75 9.13 -4.48
N ILE A 229 18.85 8.15 -4.35
CA ILE A 229 18.36 7.34 -5.48
C ILE A 229 17.58 8.21 -6.46
N ALA A 230 16.61 8.98 -5.97
CA ALA A 230 15.79 9.86 -6.81
C ALA A 230 16.65 10.90 -7.54
N ASP A 231 17.58 11.54 -6.85
CA ASP A 231 18.50 12.51 -7.43
C ASP A 231 19.41 11.87 -8.48
N ALA A 232 19.96 10.68 -8.21
CA ALA A 232 20.82 9.99 -9.16
C ALA A 232 20.04 9.62 -10.44
N ALA A 233 18.83 9.08 -10.31
CA ALA A 233 17.99 8.73 -11.46
C ALA A 233 17.69 9.95 -12.34
N ARG A 234 17.29 11.06 -11.71
CA ARG A 234 16.99 12.34 -12.35
C ARG A 234 18.22 12.96 -13.01
N THR A 235 19.33 13.07 -12.30
CA THR A 235 20.58 13.68 -12.80
C THR A 235 21.14 12.93 -14.00
N HIS A 236 21.09 11.60 -13.99
CA HIS A 236 21.61 10.76 -15.06
C HIS A 236 20.58 10.44 -16.15
N ARG A 237 19.34 10.93 -16.01
CA ARG A 237 18.24 10.72 -16.95
C ARG A 237 18.05 9.25 -17.29
N VAL A 238 17.97 8.40 -16.26
CA VAL A 238 17.69 6.98 -16.42
C VAL A 238 16.25 6.68 -16.00
N ALA A 239 15.57 5.83 -16.78
CA ALA A 239 14.30 5.25 -16.36
C ALA A 239 14.43 4.58 -14.99
N SER A 240 13.49 4.84 -14.10
CA SER A 240 13.37 4.16 -12.81
C SER A 240 11.94 3.68 -12.57
N HIS A 241 11.82 2.51 -11.96
CA HIS A 241 10.54 1.94 -11.58
C HIS A 241 10.69 1.13 -10.29
N MET A 242 9.90 1.45 -9.27
CA MET A 242 9.77 0.59 -8.09
C MET A 242 8.53 -0.29 -8.22
N PHE A 243 8.72 -1.60 -8.03
CA PHE A 243 7.63 -2.56 -8.00
C PHE A 243 6.56 -2.16 -6.98
N SER A 244 5.30 -2.18 -7.41
CA SER A 244 4.14 -1.88 -6.57
C SER A 244 2.90 -2.64 -7.06
N GLN A 245 1.73 -2.32 -6.51
CA GLN A 245 0.45 -2.90 -6.93
C GLN A 245 -0.37 -1.98 -7.85
N VAL A 246 0.19 -0.87 -8.33
CA VAL A 246 -0.58 0.12 -9.13
C VAL A 246 -0.99 -0.41 -10.51
N ASN A 247 -0.27 -1.41 -11.02
CA ASN A 247 -0.58 -2.08 -12.30
C ASN A 247 -1.57 -3.24 -12.13
N TRP A 248 -2.05 -3.51 -10.91
CA TRP A 248 -2.99 -4.60 -10.64
C TRP A 248 -4.43 -4.18 -10.95
N SER A 249 -5.31 -5.14 -11.25
CA SER A 249 -6.70 -4.84 -11.63
C SER A 249 -7.47 -3.98 -10.61
N PRO A 250 -7.38 -4.20 -9.29
CA PRO A 250 -8.06 -3.33 -8.31
C PRO A 250 -7.59 -1.87 -8.38
N ALA A 251 -6.31 -1.64 -8.66
CA ALA A 251 -5.79 -0.29 -8.81
C ALA A 251 -6.30 0.38 -10.08
N ALA A 252 -6.38 -0.36 -11.20
CA ALA A 252 -6.98 0.12 -12.43
C ALA A 252 -8.47 0.48 -12.25
N ASP A 253 -9.23 -0.37 -11.56
CA ASP A 253 -10.65 -0.14 -11.28
C ASP A 253 -10.84 1.06 -10.33
N ALA A 254 -10.00 1.20 -9.31
CA ALA A 254 -10.01 2.37 -8.42
C ALA A 254 -9.70 3.67 -9.18
N ARG A 255 -8.68 3.66 -10.05
CA ARG A 255 -8.35 4.80 -10.91
C ARG A 255 -9.51 5.17 -11.84
N GLU A 256 -10.20 4.20 -12.42
CA GLU A 256 -11.37 4.46 -13.27
C GLU A 256 -12.55 5.04 -12.47
N ALA A 257 -12.77 4.57 -11.24
CA ALA A 257 -13.81 5.13 -10.37
C ALA A 257 -13.55 6.60 -10.03
N VAL A 258 -12.28 6.99 -9.82
CA VAL A 258 -11.91 8.40 -9.66
C VAL A 258 -12.04 9.17 -10.97
N ARG A 259 -11.47 8.65 -12.06
CA ARG A 259 -11.41 9.33 -13.38
C ARG A 259 -12.79 9.56 -13.99
N SER A 260 -13.72 8.63 -13.82
CA SER A 260 -15.10 8.74 -14.34
C SER A 260 -15.92 9.81 -13.61
N GLY A 261 -15.45 10.32 -12.47
CA GLY A 261 -16.15 11.32 -11.66
C GLY A 261 -17.37 10.77 -10.91
N ARG A 262 -17.66 9.45 -11.01
CA ARG A 262 -18.85 8.82 -10.43
C ARG A 262 -18.93 8.87 -8.90
N LEU A 263 -17.81 9.16 -8.23
CA LEU A 263 -17.74 9.35 -6.77
C LEU A 263 -17.84 10.82 -6.37
N GLY A 264 -17.84 11.76 -7.32
CA GLY A 264 -17.71 13.18 -7.04
C GLY A 264 -16.32 13.56 -6.55
N GLN A 265 -16.24 14.51 -5.61
CA GLN A 265 -14.99 14.91 -4.96
C GLN A 265 -14.65 13.89 -3.86
N LEU A 266 -13.43 13.35 -3.87
CA LEU A 266 -12.98 12.44 -2.82
C LEU A 266 -12.83 13.18 -1.49
N SER A 267 -13.31 12.57 -0.41
CA SER A 267 -13.20 13.05 0.97
C SER A 267 -12.24 12.19 1.78
N ALA A 268 -12.27 10.87 1.58
CA ALA A 268 -11.32 9.96 2.22
C ALA A 268 -11.04 8.68 1.44
N ILE A 269 -9.91 8.05 1.77
CA ILE A 269 -9.52 6.73 1.25
C ILE A 269 -9.03 5.85 2.41
N HIS A 270 -9.51 4.62 2.52
CA HIS A 270 -8.99 3.63 3.46
C HIS A 270 -8.32 2.50 2.69
N CYS A 271 -7.07 2.20 3.04
CA CYS A 271 -6.32 1.08 2.49
C CYS A 271 -5.98 0.10 3.61
N ASP A 272 -6.49 -1.12 3.51
CA ASP A 272 -6.18 -2.18 4.45
C ASP A 272 -5.44 -3.31 3.72
N LEU A 273 -4.15 -3.49 4.05
CA LEU A 273 -3.30 -4.50 3.44
C LEU A 273 -2.52 -5.27 4.50
N CYS A 274 -2.91 -6.51 4.77
CA CYS A 274 -2.17 -7.39 5.65
C CYS A 274 -1.88 -8.71 4.96
N PHE A 275 -0.68 -9.26 5.09
CA PHE A 275 -0.36 -10.58 4.53
C PHE A 275 -0.57 -11.70 5.55
N ALA A 276 -1.30 -12.74 5.14
CA ALA A 276 -1.45 -13.97 5.91
C ALA A 276 -0.19 -14.83 5.77
N LYS A 277 0.77 -14.63 6.68
CA LYS A 277 2.08 -15.29 6.70
C LYS A 277 2.49 -15.61 8.14
N GLY A 278 3.12 -16.76 8.35
CA GLY A 278 3.64 -17.17 9.66
C GLY A 278 2.56 -17.77 10.58
N ILE A 279 3.00 -18.22 11.76
CA ILE A 279 2.12 -18.77 12.80
C ILE A 279 1.77 -17.64 13.78
N PRO A 280 0.51 -17.16 13.82
CA PRO A 280 0.10 -16.09 14.73
C PRO A 280 -0.04 -16.61 16.16
N GLY A 281 -0.21 -15.69 17.11
CA GLY A 281 -0.49 -16.04 18.51
C GLY A 281 0.75 -16.29 19.36
N THR A 282 1.95 -16.00 18.85
CA THR A 282 3.21 -16.23 19.59
C THR A 282 3.69 -14.98 20.32
N ALA A 283 3.20 -13.79 19.96
CA ALA A 283 3.55 -12.54 20.64
C ALA A 283 3.07 -12.48 22.11
N ASP A 284 3.88 -11.91 23.01
CA ASP A 284 3.45 -11.56 24.36
C ASP A 284 2.72 -10.20 24.35
N LEU A 285 1.39 -10.21 24.45
CA LEU A 285 0.57 -9.00 24.48
C LEU A 285 0.67 -8.20 25.79
N ALA A 286 1.28 -8.75 26.85
CA ALA A 286 1.59 -7.97 28.04
C ALA A 286 2.72 -6.97 27.79
N GLN A 287 3.56 -7.21 26.77
CA GLN A 287 4.63 -6.33 26.37
C GLN A 287 4.15 -5.30 25.34
N ALA A 288 3.82 -4.09 25.82
CA ALA A 288 3.46 -2.98 24.94
C ALA A 288 4.66 -2.54 24.09
N ARG A 289 4.47 -2.46 22.77
CA ARG A 289 5.49 -1.94 21.84
C ARG A 289 5.83 -0.47 22.12
N ARG A 290 7.12 -0.16 22.08
CA ARG A 290 7.66 1.21 22.03
C ARG A 290 8.47 1.34 20.75
N GLU A 291 8.06 2.23 19.86
CA GLU A 291 8.69 2.39 18.56
C GLU A 291 9.91 3.31 18.63
N SER A 292 10.90 3.03 17.78
CA SER A 292 12.06 3.90 17.57
C SER A 292 11.75 4.93 16.48
N ALA A 293 12.09 6.21 16.72
CA ALA A 293 11.84 7.29 15.75
C ALA A 293 12.71 7.17 14.48
N THR A 294 13.84 6.48 14.58
CA THR A 294 14.80 6.24 13.49
C THR A 294 15.25 4.79 13.52
N PRO A 295 14.42 3.85 13.05
CA PRO A 295 14.83 2.45 12.94
C PRO A 295 16.00 2.31 11.95
N ASP A 296 16.92 1.40 12.25
CA ASP A 296 18.16 1.16 11.52
C ASP A 296 18.20 -0.21 10.84
N CYS A 297 17.36 -1.15 11.28
CA CYS A 297 17.15 -2.45 10.66
C CYS A 297 15.68 -2.63 10.28
N PHE A 298 15.44 -3.06 9.04
CA PHE A 298 14.08 -3.19 8.46
C PHE A 298 13.77 -4.58 7.94
N GLU A 299 14.80 -5.40 7.73
CA GLU A 299 14.66 -6.72 7.15
C GLU A 299 15.69 -7.68 7.75
N LEU A 300 15.17 -8.80 8.22
CA LEU A 300 15.88 -9.99 8.63
C LEU A 300 15.21 -11.22 7.97
N PRO A 301 15.84 -12.40 8.01
CA PRO A 301 15.25 -13.60 7.41
C PRO A 301 13.87 -14.00 7.97
N ASP A 302 13.63 -13.74 9.26
CA ASP A 302 12.48 -14.16 10.04
C ASP A 302 11.55 -13.00 10.45
N ALA A 303 12.08 -11.77 10.55
CA ALA A 303 11.30 -10.57 10.85
C ALA A 303 11.53 -9.45 9.82
N LYS A 304 10.47 -8.67 9.55
CA LYS A 304 10.59 -7.40 8.82
C LYS A 304 9.75 -6.36 9.53
N ARG A 305 10.10 -5.09 9.37
CA ARG A 305 9.26 -3.98 9.82
C ARG A 305 8.07 -3.82 8.89
N GLU A 306 6.88 -4.28 9.30
CA GLU A 306 5.76 -4.43 8.37
C GLU A 306 5.13 -3.12 7.93
N LEU A 307 5.27 -2.03 8.70
CA LEU A 307 4.74 -0.74 8.27
C LEU A 307 5.47 -0.25 7.01
N THR A 308 6.78 -0.45 6.93
CA THR A 308 7.56 -0.17 5.71
C THR A 308 7.45 -1.27 4.66
N ASN A 309 7.51 -2.54 5.06
CA ASN A 309 7.50 -3.65 4.11
C ASN A 309 6.13 -3.86 3.43
N VAL A 310 5.02 -3.61 4.11
CA VAL A 310 3.64 -3.79 3.60
C VAL A 310 2.98 -2.45 3.36
N GLY A 311 3.10 -1.49 4.29
CA GLY A 311 2.46 -0.17 4.15
C GLY A 311 2.94 0.62 2.94
N VAL A 312 4.14 0.35 2.42
CA VAL A 312 4.65 0.95 1.17
C VAL A 312 3.72 0.74 -0.01
N TYR A 313 3.02 -0.39 -0.11
CA TYR A 313 2.07 -0.63 -1.21
C TYR A 313 0.89 0.35 -1.14
N CYS A 314 0.31 0.53 0.05
CA CYS A 314 -0.80 1.45 0.27
C CYS A 314 -0.37 2.91 0.06
N VAL A 315 0.77 3.30 0.63
CA VAL A 315 1.29 4.68 0.50
C VAL A 315 1.61 4.99 -0.97
N THR A 316 2.26 4.06 -1.69
CA THR A 316 2.57 4.23 -3.12
C THR A 316 1.28 4.33 -3.94
N PHE A 317 0.29 3.46 -3.67
CA PHE A 317 -1.02 3.51 -4.32
C PHE A 317 -1.72 4.85 -4.09
N LEU A 318 -1.72 5.35 -2.85
CA LEU A 318 -2.34 6.63 -2.51
C LEU A 318 -1.66 7.80 -3.22
N LEU A 319 -0.33 7.87 -3.22
CA LEU A 319 0.41 8.91 -3.95
C LEU A 319 0.15 8.85 -5.46
N TRP A 320 0.12 7.64 -6.01
CA TRP A 320 -0.18 7.40 -7.42
C TRP A 320 -1.62 7.76 -7.81
N LEU A 321 -2.60 7.46 -6.96
CA LEU A 321 -3.99 7.74 -7.24
C LEU A 321 -4.30 9.23 -7.07
N MET A 322 -3.86 9.80 -5.94
CA MET A 322 -4.16 11.18 -5.56
C MET A 322 -3.36 12.20 -6.34
N GLN A 323 -2.12 11.88 -6.74
CA GLN A 323 -1.22 12.80 -7.42
C GLN A 323 -1.03 14.13 -6.65
N ARG A 324 -1.03 14.06 -5.32
CA ARG A 324 -0.89 15.21 -4.41
C ARG A 324 0.03 14.86 -3.24
N PRO A 325 0.77 15.83 -2.69
CA PRO A 325 1.63 15.58 -1.55
C PRO A 325 0.82 15.35 -0.27
N VAL A 326 1.35 14.52 0.62
CA VAL A 326 0.89 14.41 2.00
C VAL A 326 1.49 15.56 2.81
N ARG A 327 0.66 16.23 3.61
CA ARG A 327 1.04 17.36 4.48
C ARG A 327 1.25 16.93 5.92
N ARG A 328 0.55 15.89 6.38
CA ARG A 328 0.62 15.45 7.78
C ARG A 328 0.44 13.95 7.90
N VAL A 329 1.16 13.35 8.85
CA VAL A 329 1.16 11.92 9.13
C VAL A 329 1.01 11.69 10.63
N TRP A 330 0.08 10.80 10.99
CA TRP A 330 0.03 10.17 12.31
C TRP A 330 0.16 8.68 12.17
N ALA A 331 0.79 8.01 13.13
CA ALA A 331 0.88 6.56 13.08
C ALA A 331 1.00 5.90 14.45
N THR A 332 0.71 4.60 14.46
CA THR A 332 0.95 3.69 15.57
C THR A 332 1.49 2.37 15.03
N THR A 333 2.34 1.71 15.81
CA THR A 333 2.87 0.39 15.50
C THR A 333 2.62 -0.56 16.68
N GLY A 334 2.55 -1.86 16.37
CA GLY A 334 2.25 -2.91 17.33
C GLY A 334 3.02 -4.19 17.05
N ASN A 335 3.04 -5.05 18.08
CA ASN A 335 3.47 -6.43 18.01
C ASN A 335 2.31 -7.29 18.49
N TYR A 336 1.49 -7.74 17.57
CA TYR A 336 0.24 -8.42 17.89
C TYR A 336 0.25 -9.91 17.56
N PHE A 337 1.16 -10.36 16.68
CA PHE A 337 1.07 -11.68 16.06
C PHE A 337 2.29 -12.57 16.33
N PHE A 338 3.53 -12.05 16.21
CA PHE A 338 4.74 -12.87 16.15
C PHE A 338 5.79 -12.54 17.23
N ALA A 339 6.30 -13.57 17.90
CA ALA A 339 7.41 -13.46 18.86
C ALA A 339 8.73 -13.09 18.18
N GLU A 340 8.96 -13.52 16.94
CA GLU A 340 10.15 -13.22 16.14
C GLU A 340 10.29 -11.71 15.92
N HIS A 341 9.18 -11.05 15.58
CA HIS A 341 9.12 -9.59 15.45
C HIS A 341 9.40 -8.89 16.79
N GLN A 342 8.89 -9.40 17.91
CA GLN A 342 9.21 -8.86 19.24
C GLN A 342 10.69 -9.04 19.60
N HIS A 343 11.28 -10.20 19.31
CA HIS A 343 12.68 -10.51 19.58
C HIS A 343 13.63 -9.54 18.87
N HIS A 344 13.28 -9.14 17.64
CA HIS A 344 14.09 -8.27 16.80
C HIS A 344 13.72 -6.78 16.88
N ASP A 345 12.86 -6.38 17.82
CA ASP A 345 12.34 -5.00 17.95
C ASP A 345 11.66 -4.45 16.67
N MET A 346 11.03 -5.32 15.88
CA MET A 346 10.32 -4.95 14.65
C MET A 346 8.82 -5.05 14.82
N GLU A 347 8.04 -4.12 14.27
CA GLU A 347 6.59 -4.21 14.30
C GLU A 347 6.07 -5.24 13.30
N ASP A 348 5.06 -6.03 13.69
CA ASP A 348 4.31 -6.91 12.78
C ASP A 348 3.04 -6.25 12.23
N PHE A 349 2.66 -5.11 12.80
CA PHE A 349 1.45 -4.38 12.48
C PHE A 349 1.64 -2.88 12.66
N GLY A 350 1.03 -2.08 11.79
CA GLY A 350 0.98 -0.64 11.93
C GLY A 350 -0.23 -0.01 11.25
N GLN A 351 -0.58 1.17 11.75
CA GLN A 351 -1.67 1.99 11.23
C GLN A 351 -1.20 3.43 11.09
N MET A 352 -1.63 4.12 10.05
CA MET A 352 -1.37 5.53 9.86
C MET A 352 -2.58 6.28 9.31
N LEU A 353 -2.64 7.57 9.63
CA LEU A 353 -3.57 8.55 9.10
C LEU A 353 -2.76 9.62 8.38
N LEU A 354 -3.15 9.90 7.13
CA LEU A 354 -2.50 10.83 6.23
C LEU A 354 -3.48 11.96 5.92
N GLU A 355 -2.97 13.18 5.92
CA GLU A 355 -3.68 14.36 5.44
C GLU A 355 -3.00 14.82 4.15
N PHE A 356 -3.71 14.72 3.03
CA PHE A 356 -3.22 15.22 1.74
C PHE A 356 -3.41 16.73 1.66
N ASP A 357 -2.59 17.35 0.81
CA ASP A 357 -2.87 18.68 0.32
C ASP A 357 -4.32 18.75 -0.21
N GLY A 358 -5.03 19.82 0.13
CA GLY A 358 -6.45 20.01 -0.19
C GLY A 358 -7.44 19.14 0.60
N GLY A 359 -7.05 18.64 1.77
CA GLY A 359 -7.98 18.20 2.81
C GLY A 359 -8.53 16.78 2.69
N VAL A 360 -8.10 16.02 1.67
CA VAL A 360 -8.45 14.58 1.58
C VAL A 360 -7.66 13.82 2.64
N THR A 361 -8.34 12.96 3.38
CA THR A 361 -7.70 12.14 4.42
C THR A 361 -7.56 10.71 3.95
N ALA A 362 -6.52 10.00 4.39
CA ALA A 362 -6.40 8.58 4.11
C ALA A 362 -5.96 7.81 5.33
N SER A 363 -6.50 6.61 5.53
CA SER A 363 -5.99 5.67 6.52
C SER A 363 -5.31 4.51 5.84
N VAL A 364 -4.23 4.02 6.45
CA VAL A 364 -3.55 2.80 6.04
C VAL A 364 -3.47 1.88 7.24
N THR A 365 -3.92 0.64 7.06
CA THR A 365 -3.65 -0.47 7.97
C THR A 365 -2.75 -1.46 7.26
N ALA A 366 -1.57 -1.73 7.82
CA ALA A 366 -0.57 -2.58 7.18
C ALA A 366 0.07 -3.57 8.16
N GLY A 367 0.32 -4.80 7.73
CA GLY A 367 0.92 -5.79 8.61
C GLY A 367 1.06 -7.20 8.07
N ARG A 368 1.44 -8.12 8.96
CA ARG A 368 1.30 -9.57 8.79
C ARG A 368 0.44 -10.09 9.93
N THR A 369 -0.52 -10.96 9.60
CA THR A 369 -1.57 -11.38 10.54
C THR A 369 -1.55 -12.86 10.85
N GLY A 370 -0.76 -13.66 10.14
CA GLY A 370 -0.70 -15.12 10.30
C GLY A 370 -1.52 -15.87 9.26
N TRP A 371 -1.15 -17.11 8.96
CA TRP A 371 -1.81 -17.93 7.94
C TRP A 371 -3.29 -18.21 8.24
N GLN A 372 -3.67 -18.28 9.51
CA GLN A 372 -5.02 -18.63 9.95
C GLN A 372 -5.97 -17.43 9.96
N SER A 373 -5.46 -16.21 9.81
CA SER A 373 -6.27 -15.00 9.98
C SER A 373 -7.05 -14.58 8.73
N HIS A 374 -6.80 -15.21 7.58
CA HIS A 374 -7.54 -14.93 6.36
C HIS A 374 -7.52 -16.14 5.41
N PRO A 375 -8.62 -16.48 4.72
CA PRO A 375 -8.70 -17.66 3.83
C PRO A 375 -7.88 -17.53 2.53
N GLY A 376 -7.43 -16.32 2.20
CA GLY A 376 -6.56 -16.00 1.05
C GLY A 376 -5.13 -15.63 1.46
N PHE A 377 -4.45 -14.82 0.64
CA PHE A 377 -3.09 -14.35 0.95
C PHE A 377 -3.04 -13.21 1.98
N GLY A 378 -4.21 -12.77 2.46
CA GLY A 378 -4.38 -11.75 3.50
C GLY A 378 -5.45 -10.73 3.11
N LEU A 379 -5.62 -9.68 3.91
CA LEU A 379 -6.52 -8.57 3.59
C LEU A 379 -5.86 -7.68 2.54
N ASN A 380 -6.56 -7.31 1.48
CA ASN A 380 -6.10 -6.31 0.51
C ASN A 380 -7.31 -5.59 -0.09
N ARG A 381 -7.65 -4.46 0.56
CA ARG A 381 -8.89 -3.71 0.39
C ARG A 381 -8.61 -2.22 0.25
N ILE A 382 -9.33 -1.58 -0.66
CA ILE A 382 -9.37 -0.13 -0.85
C ILE A 382 -10.83 0.31 -0.75
N TYR A 383 -11.09 1.27 0.13
CA TYR A 383 -12.40 1.90 0.30
C TYR A 383 -12.28 3.39 0.02
N MET A 384 -13.10 3.91 -0.89
CA MET A 384 -13.08 5.32 -1.29
C MET A 384 -14.41 5.97 -0.95
N VAL A 385 -14.34 7.14 -0.33
CA VAL A 385 -15.48 7.99 0.01
C VAL A 385 -15.40 9.26 -0.82
N GLY A 386 -16.45 9.55 -1.57
CA GLY A 386 -16.60 10.82 -2.27
C GLY A 386 -17.99 11.43 -2.07
N SER A 387 -18.13 12.69 -2.44
CA SER A 387 -19.34 13.49 -2.22
C SER A 387 -20.61 12.98 -2.93
N GLN A 388 -20.47 12.08 -3.92
CA GLN A 388 -21.60 11.54 -4.67
C GLN A 388 -21.73 10.01 -4.55
N GLY A 389 -20.81 9.37 -3.83
CA GLY A 389 -20.86 7.93 -3.60
C GLY A 389 -19.58 7.35 -3.02
N GLN A 390 -19.62 6.04 -2.78
CA GLN A 390 -18.50 5.27 -2.26
C GLN A 390 -18.22 4.05 -3.14
N ALA A 391 -16.98 3.57 -3.11
CA ALA A 391 -16.56 2.37 -3.81
C ALA A 391 -15.61 1.52 -2.98
N VAL A 392 -15.80 0.20 -3.03
CA VAL A 392 -14.94 -0.79 -2.37
C VAL A 392 -14.30 -1.68 -3.42
N PHE A 393 -12.99 -1.87 -3.31
CA PHE A 393 -12.20 -2.77 -4.13
C PHE A 393 -11.49 -3.75 -3.19
N ASP A 394 -11.91 -5.01 -3.21
CA ASP A 394 -11.31 -6.08 -2.41
C ASP A 394 -10.76 -7.14 -3.37
N SER A 395 -9.44 -7.35 -3.31
CA SER A 395 -8.76 -8.31 -4.20
C SER A 395 -8.92 -9.77 -3.77
N CYS A 396 -9.33 -10.03 -2.53
CA CYS A 396 -9.57 -11.37 -2.01
C CYS A 396 -11.05 -11.73 -1.94
N GLN A 397 -11.95 -10.74 -2.00
CA GLN A 397 -13.38 -10.91 -2.21
C GLN A 397 -13.84 -10.03 -3.37
N SER A 398 -13.47 -10.37 -4.60
CA SER A 398 -13.77 -9.58 -5.81
C SER A 398 -15.29 -9.32 -5.99
N ARG A 399 -15.79 -8.27 -5.33
CA ARG A 399 -17.14 -7.72 -5.45
C ARG A 399 -17.02 -6.20 -5.48
N LEU A 400 -17.59 -5.58 -6.52
CA LEU A 400 -17.65 -4.12 -6.61
C LEU A 400 -18.96 -3.66 -5.96
N GLU A 401 -18.86 -3.02 -4.81
CA GLU A 401 -19.99 -2.39 -4.14
C GLU A 401 -19.95 -0.87 -4.38
N CYS A 402 -20.97 -0.35 -5.07
CA CYS A 402 -21.11 1.08 -5.33
C CYS A 402 -22.43 1.58 -4.77
N TRP A 403 -22.38 2.64 -3.96
CA TRP A 403 -23.55 3.29 -3.38
C TRP A 403 -23.54 4.74 -3.84
N GLY A 404 -24.64 5.22 -4.41
CA GLY A 404 -24.72 6.57 -5.00
C GLY A 404 -26.09 7.22 -4.76
N HIS A 405 -26.16 8.53 -4.99
CA HIS A 405 -27.34 9.36 -4.70
C HIS A 405 -28.51 9.19 -5.69
N SER A 406 -28.53 8.12 -6.48
CA SER A 406 -29.69 7.79 -7.33
C SER A 406 -30.93 7.59 -6.46
N SER A 407 -32.07 8.14 -6.88
CA SER A 407 -33.36 7.85 -6.23
C SER A 407 -33.56 6.33 -6.13
N ASN A 408 -34.06 5.86 -4.98
CA ASN A 408 -34.43 4.45 -4.80
C ASN A 408 -35.37 4.05 -5.94
N TRP A 409 -35.11 2.90 -6.56
CA TRP A 409 -36.09 2.29 -7.45
C TRP A 409 -37.32 1.89 -6.62
N THR A 410 -38.46 2.52 -6.90
CA THR A 410 -39.74 2.18 -6.27
C THR A 410 -40.43 1.15 -7.16
N PRO A 411 -40.77 -0.05 -6.65
CA PRO A 411 -41.58 -0.98 -7.42
C PRO A 411 -42.93 -0.32 -7.75
N PRO A 412 -43.54 -0.60 -8.92
CA PRO A 412 -44.91 -0.19 -9.19
C PRO A 412 -45.86 -0.74 -8.11
N ALA A 413 -46.97 -0.04 -7.88
CA ALA A 413 -47.99 -0.47 -6.92
C ALA A 413 -48.46 -1.90 -7.24
N ARG A 414 -48.55 -2.74 -6.21
CA ARG A 414 -48.89 -4.16 -6.34
C ARG A 414 -50.34 -4.31 -6.80
N ASP A 415 -50.55 -4.93 -7.95
CA ASP A 415 -51.90 -5.33 -8.37
C ASP A 415 -52.37 -6.49 -7.46
N PRO A 416 -53.56 -6.39 -6.84
CA PRO A 416 -54.09 -7.48 -6.00
C PRO A 416 -54.26 -8.80 -6.75
N GLU A 417 -54.49 -8.75 -8.07
CA GLU A 417 -54.73 -9.90 -8.95
C GLU A 417 -53.43 -10.40 -9.63
N ASP A 418 -52.36 -9.59 -9.64
CA ASP A 418 -51.02 -9.98 -10.09
C ASP A 418 -49.95 -9.60 -9.03
N PRO A 419 -49.95 -10.28 -7.87
CA PRO A 419 -49.10 -9.93 -6.74
C PRO A 419 -47.60 -10.14 -7.00
N MET A 420 -47.25 -10.67 -8.19
CA MET A 420 -45.88 -10.90 -8.64
C MET A 420 -45.47 -10.07 -9.85
N GLY A 421 -46.37 -9.27 -10.44
CA GLY A 421 -46.07 -8.35 -11.54
C GLY A 421 -45.71 -9.05 -12.86
N MET A 422 -46.27 -10.24 -13.10
CA MET A 422 -46.00 -11.08 -14.28
C MET A 422 -46.72 -10.60 -15.55
N TRP A 423 -47.76 -9.76 -15.41
CA TRP A 423 -48.61 -9.29 -16.52
C TRP A 423 -48.22 -7.92 -17.05
N MET A 424 -47.37 -7.18 -16.33
CA MET A 424 -46.79 -5.93 -16.80
C MET A 424 -45.38 -6.15 -17.35
N PRO A 425 -45.02 -5.60 -18.53
CA PRO A 425 -43.62 -5.45 -18.88
C PRO A 425 -42.93 -4.53 -17.86
N LEU A 426 -41.66 -4.81 -17.56
CA LEU A 426 -40.82 -3.97 -16.69
C LEU A 426 -40.94 -2.51 -17.13
N PRO A 427 -41.25 -1.55 -16.22
CA PRO A 427 -41.17 -0.14 -16.54
C PRO A 427 -39.75 0.21 -17.00
N ASP A 428 -39.61 1.11 -17.97
CA ASP A 428 -38.31 1.60 -18.42
C ASP A 428 -37.57 2.29 -17.26
N SER A 429 -36.75 1.53 -16.52
CA SER A 429 -35.76 2.09 -15.62
C SER A 429 -34.73 2.84 -16.46
N PRO A 430 -34.47 4.15 -16.22
CA PRO A 430 -33.36 4.84 -16.86
C PRO A 430 -32.01 4.23 -16.45
N TYR A 431 -31.99 3.48 -15.34
CA TYR A 431 -30.86 2.67 -14.93
C TYR A 431 -30.97 1.25 -15.49
N ARG A 432 -30.25 1.00 -16.57
CA ARG A 432 -29.91 -0.36 -17.00
C ARG A 432 -28.57 -0.72 -16.37
N ALA A 433 -28.59 -1.58 -15.34
CA ALA A 433 -27.37 -2.22 -14.88
C ALA A 433 -26.70 -2.88 -16.10
N ALA A 434 -25.45 -2.50 -16.39
CA ALA A 434 -24.77 -3.05 -17.55
C ALA A 434 -24.77 -4.58 -17.42
N ALA A 435 -25.12 -5.29 -18.50
CA ALA A 435 -25.07 -6.74 -18.49
C ALA A 435 -23.69 -7.20 -18.01
N LYS A 436 -23.63 -8.24 -17.19
CA LYS A 436 -22.37 -8.83 -16.75
C LYS A 436 -21.63 -9.38 -17.97
N GLN A 437 -20.73 -8.58 -18.53
CA GLN A 437 -20.00 -8.91 -19.77
C GLN A 437 -18.89 -9.93 -19.52
N ALA A 438 -18.40 -10.07 -18.29
CA ALA A 438 -17.32 -11.01 -17.95
C ALA A 438 -17.29 -11.34 -16.46
N TRP A 439 -16.78 -12.54 -16.16
CA TRP A 439 -16.18 -12.84 -14.85
C TRP A 439 -14.70 -12.44 -14.93
N ARG A 440 -14.23 -11.62 -13.98
CA ARG A 440 -12.79 -11.30 -13.84
C ARG A 440 -12.24 -12.13 -12.69
N ALA A 441 -11.28 -13.00 -12.97
CA ALA A 441 -10.52 -13.67 -11.93
C ALA A 441 -9.68 -12.64 -11.17
N ALA A 442 -9.52 -12.79 -9.85
CA ALA A 442 -8.49 -12.07 -9.13
C ALA A 442 -7.13 -12.48 -9.73
N ALA A 443 -6.41 -11.53 -10.32
CA ALA A 443 -5.12 -11.81 -10.94
C ALA A 443 -4.15 -12.36 -9.88
N SER A 444 -3.41 -13.42 -10.25
CA SER A 444 -2.22 -13.86 -9.52
C SER A 444 -1.18 -12.74 -9.48
N MET A 445 -0.18 -12.85 -8.60
CA MET A 445 0.91 -11.87 -8.47
C MET A 445 1.44 -11.41 -9.84
N ALA A 446 1.20 -10.14 -10.15
CA ALA A 446 1.32 -9.56 -11.49
C ALA A 446 2.73 -9.06 -11.83
N TRP A 447 3.79 -9.80 -11.46
CA TRP A 447 5.17 -9.39 -11.77
C TRP A 447 5.39 -9.21 -13.27
N ALA A 448 4.82 -10.08 -14.09
CA ALA A 448 4.91 -10.01 -15.55
C ALA A 448 4.28 -8.72 -16.10
N GLU A 449 3.11 -8.32 -15.59
CA GLU A 449 2.42 -7.11 -16.04
C GLU A 449 3.17 -5.84 -15.64
N ASP A 450 3.78 -5.86 -14.45
CA ASP A 450 4.56 -4.74 -13.94
C ASP A 450 5.92 -4.57 -14.66
N VAL A 451 6.64 -5.68 -14.87
CA VAL A 451 7.85 -5.69 -15.73
C VAL A 451 7.51 -5.26 -17.15
N LYS A 452 6.42 -5.79 -17.73
CA LYS A 452 5.97 -5.39 -19.06
C LYS A 452 5.68 -3.89 -19.12
N HIS A 453 5.00 -3.34 -18.12
CA HIS A 453 4.74 -1.90 -18.03
C HIS A 453 6.06 -1.12 -18.03
N PHE A 454 7.04 -1.51 -17.21
CA PHE A 454 8.35 -0.87 -17.18
C PHE A 454 9.04 -0.91 -18.55
N LEU A 455 9.06 -2.06 -19.22
CA LEU A 455 9.67 -2.21 -20.54
C LEU A 455 8.94 -1.41 -21.63
N ASP A 456 7.61 -1.29 -21.55
CA ASP A 456 6.82 -0.46 -22.47
C ASP A 456 7.17 1.03 -22.30
N ARG A 457 7.33 1.49 -21.05
CA ARG A 457 7.75 2.87 -20.73
C ARG A 457 9.19 3.14 -21.17
N LEU A 458 10.07 2.17 -20.94
CA LEU A 458 11.48 2.23 -21.36
C LEU A 458 11.62 2.36 -22.87
N GLN A 459 10.86 1.57 -23.64
CA GLN A 459 10.86 1.62 -25.10
C GLN A 459 10.33 2.96 -25.64
N ALA A 460 9.38 3.58 -24.92
CA ALA A 460 8.77 4.84 -25.30
C ALA A 460 9.56 6.08 -24.85
N GLY A 461 10.61 5.94 -24.02
CA GLY A 461 11.30 7.08 -23.41
C GLY A 461 10.42 7.85 -22.41
N GLN A 462 9.43 7.18 -21.81
CA GLN A 462 8.45 7.80 -20.92
C GLN A 462 8.69 7.41 -19.46
N PRO A 463 8.47 8.32 -18.50
CA PRO A 463 8.59 7.98 -17.09
C PRO A 463 7.60 6.89 -16.68
N SER A 464 8.02 6.09 -15.70
CA SER A 464 7.15 5.10 -15.09
C SER A 464 6.00 5.74 -14.31
N GLU A 465 4.95 4.98 -14.01
CA GLU A 465 3.90 5.41 -13.08
C GLU A 465 4.35 5.39 -11.62
N VAL A 466 5.43 4.67 -11.29
CA VAL A 466 6.06 4.64 -9.96
C VAL A 466 7.57 4.86 -10.10
N PRO A 467 7.99 6.08 -10.49
CA PRO A 467 9.41 6.40 -10.59
C PRO A 467 10.03 6.50 -9.18
N SER A 468 11.37 6.52 -9.12
CA SER A 468 12.15 6.64 -7.88
C SER A 468 11.73 7.80 -6.99
N GLU A 469 11.26 8.89 -7.56
CA GLU A 469 10.82 10.12 -6.90
C GLU A 469 9.53 9.89 -6.11
N LEU A 470 8.55 9.22 -6.73
CA LEU A 470 7.32 8.83 -6.05
C LEU A 470 7.61 7.80 -4.96
N ALA A 471 8.50 6.85 -5.24
CA ALA A 471 8.97 5.87 -4.26
C ALA A 471 9.74 6.51 -3.09
N ALA A 472 10.50 7.59 -3.34
CA ALA A 472 11.21 8.35 -2.31
C ALA A 472 10.23 9.15 -1.44
N ALA A 473 9.19 9.75 -2.03
CA ALA A 473 8.10 10.37 -1.30
C ALA A 473 7.37 9.36 -0.41
N ALA A 474 7.08 8.15 -0.92
CA ALA A 474 6.50 7.08 -0.13
C ALA A 474 7.40 6.67 1.05
N THR A 475 8.71 6.52 0.80
CA THR A 475 9.70 6.24 1.85
C THR A 475 9.70 7.33 2.91
N HIS A 476 9.65 8.60 2.50
CA HIS A 476 9.62 9.70 3.46
C HIS A 476 8.39 9.67 4.37
N ILE A 477 7.20 9.41 3.81
CA ILE A 477 5.95 9.25 4.60
C ILE A 477 6.07 8.11 5.61
N LEU A 478 6.69 6.99 5.22
CA LEU A 478 6.88 5.84 6.11
C LEU A 478 7.82 6.17 7.29
N PHE A 479 8.89 6.92 7.05
CA PHE A 479 9.77 7.38 8.14
C PHE A 479 9.10 8.44 9.03
N ALA A 480 8.26 9.30 8.46
CA ALA A 480 7.43 10.20 9.24
C ALA A 480 6.44 9.42 10.12
N ALA A 481 5.90 8.31 9.62
CA ALA A 481 5.06 7.41 10.41
C ALA A 481 5.82 6.81 11.60
N TYR A 482 7.07 6.33 11.45
CA TYR A 482 7.84 5.86 12.62
C TYR A 482 8.11 6.97 13.64
N ARG A 483 8.48 8.17 13.19
CA ARG A 483 8.63 9.33 14.08
C ARG A 483 7.34 9.63 14.84
N SER A 484 6.20 9.57 14.16
CA SER A 484 4.89 9.74 14.79
C SER A 484 4.59 8.63 15.81
N ALA A 485 4.80 7.36 15.45
CA ALA A 485 4.53 6.21 16.31
C ALA A 485 5.41 6.20 17.58
N ALA A 486 6.66 6.63 17.46
CA ALA A 486 7.61 6.74 18.56
C ALA A 486 7.26 7.85 19.55
N THR A 487 6.83 9.00 19.04
CA THR A 487 6.57 10.22 19.84
C THR A 487 5.12 10.35 20.28
N GLY A 488 4.20 9.67 19.60
CA GLY A 488 2.75 9.85 19.74
C GLY A 488 2.23 11.17 19.16
N GLN A 489 3.04 11.89 18.40
CA GLN A 489 2.71 13.21 17.85
C GLN A 489 2.51 13.18 16.33
N PRO A 490 1.68 14.08 15.76
CA PRO A 490 1.69 14.33 14.32
C PRO A 490 3.07 14.71 13.82
N VAL A 491 3.35 14.32 12.58
CA VAL A 491 4.50 14.80 11.82
C VAL A 491 4.01 15.56 10.60
N ARG A 492 4.37 16.84 10.51
CA ARG A 492 4.12 17.70 9.35
C ARG A 492 5.22 17.53 8.31
N LEU A 493 4.83 17.35 7.05
CA LEU A 493 5.72 17.29 5.91
C LEU A 493 5.68 18.65 5.20
N VAL A 494 6.78 19.39 5.27
CA VAL A 494 6.89 20.74 4.71
C VAL A 494 7.75 20.68 3.47
N GLY A 495 7.23 21.13 2.32
CA GLY A 495 8.02 21.24 1.09
C GLY A 495 9.26 22.09 1.31
N ASP A 496 10.34 21.81 0.59
CA ASP A 496 11.41 22.78 0.42
C ASP A 496 10.79 23.94 -0.39
N GLU A 497 10.59 25.10 0.24
CA GLU A 497 9.99 26.30 -0.38
C GLU A 497 10.81 26.84 -1.55
#